data_AF-A0A9X4MZ29-F1
#
_entry.id   AF-A0A9X4MZ29-F1
#
_cell.length_a   1.000
_cell.length_b   1.000
_cell.length_c   1.000
_cell.angle_alpha   90.00
_cell.angle_beta   90.00
_cell.angle_gamma   90.00
#
_symmetry.space_group_name_H-M   'P 1'
#
loop_
_entity.id
_entity.type
_entity.pdbx_description
1 polymer ?
#
loop_
_entity_poly.entity_id
_entity_poly.type
_entity_poly.pdbx_seq_one_letter_code
_entity_poly.pdbx_strand_id
1 'polypeptide(L)'
;MKEDQRYFNFPIVLLAGYLDDHRKVLDDIVDYCLYEQSLGLEDEDEDDLEKFSIVADYNYIQIGDPEKSFSNGKGLYESIPYNTAKVGLSLRIFWDFYKNQKPEFENVCLLAFLAIKSILHNKPYCKVTNKFWLSRMDGKSKSVKELTDLSSRMQKYSTEYQTKKIKYELIESWGLIHYSRYTRGFYVSYKLSLEDLIFHAEKQRKKYREKQQRKLIEEARLKALEKLKNLK
;
A
#
# COMPACT_ATOMS: atom_id res chain seq x y z
N MET A 1 10.07 15.12 24.61
CA MET A 1 10.32 13.69 24.37
C MET A 1 9.99 13.39 22.92
N LYS A 2 10.92 12.85 22.13
CA LYS A 2 10.53 12.19 20.87
C LYS A 2 9.68 11.00 21.30
N GLU A 3 8.40 10.97 20.94
CA GLU A 3 7.59 9.75 21.08
C GLU A 3 8.38 8.62 20.41
N ASP A 4 8.59 7.52 21.13
CA ASP A 4 9.24 6.32 20.59
C ASP A 4 8.32 5.76 19.49
N GLN A 5 8.51 6.23 18.26
CA GLN A 5 7.64 5.88 17.13
C GLN A 5 8.03 4.49 16.63
N ARG A 6 7.54 3.48 17.34
CA ARG A 6 7.59 2.10 16.87
C ARG A 6 6.60 1.90 15.75
N TYR A 7 6.92 0.98 14.85
CA TYR A 7 6.12 0.67 13.68
C TYR A 7 5.91 -0.84 13.56
N PHE A 8 4.69 -1.23 13.21
CA PHE A 8 4.46 -2.53 12.62
C PHE A 8 4.76 -2.47 11.14
N ASN A 9 5.60 -3.38 10.68
CA ASN A 9 5.88 -3.59 9.27
C ASN A 9 5.29 -4.93 8.87
N PHE A 10 4.32 -4.92 7.96
CA PHE A 10 3.59 -6.14 7.59
C PHE A 10 3.26 -6.18 6.11
N PRO A 11 3.11 -7.39 5.51
CA PRO A 11 2.65 -7.57 4.15
C PRO A 11 1.25 -6.98 3.94
N ILE A 12 1.08 -6.19 2.88
CA ILE A 12 -0.21 -5.54 2.58
C ILE A 12 -1.36 -6.55 2.41
N VAL A 13 -1.05 -7.82 2.13
CA VAL A 13 -2.04 -8.87 1.96
C VAL A 13 -2.78 -9.24 3.24
N LEU A 14 -2.21 -8.92 4.41
CA LEU A 14 -2.92 -9.10 5.68
C LEU A 14 -4.16 -8.20 5.79
N LEU A 15 -4.27 -7.14 5.00
CA LEU A 15 -5.48 -6.29 4.98
C LEU A 15 -6.70 -6.95 4.33
N ALA A 16 -6.56 -8.14 3.75
CA ALA A 16 -7.68 -8.86 3.13
C ALA A 16 -8.77 -9.12 4.17
N GLY A 17 -10.02 -8.75 3.87
CA GLY A 17 -11.15 -8.93 4.79
C GLY A 17 -11.26 -7.87 5.89
N TYR A 18 -10.43 -6.83 5.91
CA TYR A 18 -10.45 -5.80 6.97
C TYR A 18 -11.82 -5.11 7.12
N LEU A 19 -12.54 -4.87 6.01
CA LEU A 19 -13.87 -4.26 6.07
C LEU A 19 -14.96 -5.23 6.57
N ASP A 20 -14.69 -6.53 6.60
CA ASP A 20 -15.59 -7.56 7.11
C ASP A 20 -15.34 -7.81 8.60
N ASP A 21 -14.07 -7.98 9.00
CA ASP A 21 -13.65 -8.15 10.39
C ASP A 21 -12.31 -7.45 10.67
N HIS A 22 -12.38 -6.16 10.97
CA HIS A 22 -11.19 -5.36 11.28
C HIS A 22 -10.44 -5.86 12.53
N ARG A 23 -11.12 -6.46 13.51
CA ARG A 23 -10.49 -6.93 14.75
C ARG A 23 -9.59 -8.12 14.46
N LYS A 24 -10.13 -9.13 13.77
CA LYS A 24 -9.36 -10.30 13.37
C LYS A 24 -8.13 -9.93 12.54
N VAL A 25 -8.29 -9.02 11.58
CA VAL A 25 -7.17 -8.57 10.75
C VAL A 25 -6.11 -7.83 11.57
N LEU A 26 -6.50 -6.98 12.52
CA LEU A 26 -5.53 -6.30 13.36
C LEU A 26 -4.82 -7.27 14.33
N ASP A 27 -5.53 -8.26 14.88
CA ASP A 27 -4.91 -9.33 15.68
C ASP A 27 -3.87 -10.11 14.83
N ASP A 28 -4.21 -10.46 13.59
CA ASP A 28 -3.30 -11.14 12.66
C ASP A 28 -2.05 -10.31 12.33
N ILE A 29 -2.20 -8.99 12.23
CA ILE A 29 -1.06 -8.08 12.03
C ILE A 29 -0.15 -8.08 13.26
N VAL A 30 -0.70 -8.08 14.48
CA VAL A 30 0.09 -8.15 15.72
C VAL A 30 0.86 -9.46 15.77
N ASP A 31 0.16 -10.59 15.63
CA ASP A 31 0.76 -11.92 15.69
C ASP A 31 1.87 -12.10 14.63
N TYR A 32 1.60 -11.68 13.39
CA TYR A 32 2.62 -11.69 12.33
C TYR A 32 3.84 -10.83 12.69
N CYS A 33 3.63 -9.59 13.14
CA CYS A 33 4.72 -8.66 13.40
C CYS A 33 5.58 -9.09 14.58
N LEU A 34 4.98 -9.68 15.62
CA LEU A 34 5.70 -10.20 16.77
C LEU A 34 6.53 -11.43 16.39
N TYR A 35 5.96 -12.35 15.61
CA TYR A 35 6.69 -13.51 15.10
C TYR A 35 7.83 -13.10 14.17
N GLU A 36 7.59 -12.19 13.22
CA GLU A 36 8.65 -11.74 12.32
C GLU A 36 9.81 -11.06 13.08
N GLN A 37 9.50 -10.30 14.13
CA GLN A 37 10.53 -9.66 14.96
C GLN A 37 11.29 -10.68 15.82
N SER A 38 10.64 -11.73 16.31
CA SER A 38 11.31 -12.75 17.15
C SER A 38 12.35 -13.55 16.38
N LEU A 39 12.17 -13.73 15.06
CA LEU A 39 13.17 -14.33 14.18
C LEU A 39 14.49 -13.54 14.10
N GLY A 40 14.48 -12.26 14.50
CA GLY A 40 15.67 -11.42 14.52
C GLY A 40 16.43 -11.43 15.86
N LEU A 41 15.94 -12.14 16.88
CA LEU A 41 16.62 -12.28 18.16
C LEU A 41 17.67 -13.40 18.08
N GLU A 42 18.94 -13.00 18.15
CA GLU A 42 20.09 -13.91 18.29
C GLU A 42 20.28 -14.27 19.76
N ASP A 43 19.48 -15.21 20.26
CA ASP A 43 19.69 -15.84 21.57
C ASP A 43 19.60 -17.36 21.41
N GLU A 44 20.69 -18.09 21.67
CA GLU A 44 20.75 -19.54 21.49
C GLU A 44 20.12 -20.29 22.68
N ASP A 45 19.92 -19.62 23.81
CA ASP A 45 19.42 -20.22 25.05
C ASP A 45 17.88 -20.15 25.16
N GLU A 46 17.23 -19.27 24.39
CA GLU A 46 15.77 -19.07 24.38
C GLU A 46 15.08 -19.80 23.22
N ASP A 47 13.94 -20.44 23.51
CA ASP A 47 13.12 -21.04 22.47
C ASP A 47 12.31 -20.00 21.66
N ASP A 48 11.75 -20.40 20.52
CA ASP A 48 11.04 -19.49 19.61
C ASP A 48 9.83 -18.78 20.27
N LEU A 49 9.17 -19.44 21.23
CA LEU A 49 8.00 -18.90 21.95
C LEU A 49 8.43 -17.91 23.04
N GLU A 50 9.55 -18.17 23.71
CA GLU A 50 10.18 -17.23 24.65
C GLU A 50 10.60 -15.94 23.93
N LYS A 51 11.31 -16.07 22.80
CA LYS A 51 11.68 -14.92 21.94
C LYS A 51 10.47 -14.11 21.51
N PHE A 52 9.39 -14.78 21.12
CA PHE A 52 8.13 -14.13 20.76
C PHE A 52 7.54 -13.34 21.93
N SER A 53 7.56 -13.90 23.13
CA SER A 53 7.07 -13.25 24.35
C SER A 53 7.93 -12.04 24.72
N ILE A 54 9.25 -12.13 24.58
CA ILE A 54 10.19 -11.01 24.81
C ILE A 54 9.93 -9.86 23.85
N VAL A 55 9.68 -10.15 22.56
CA VAL A 55 9.30 -9.11 21.60
C VAL A 55 7.96 -8.47 21.95
N ALA A 56 6.99 -9.25 22.45
CA ALA A 56 5.70 -8.72 22.90
C ALA A 56 5.87 -7.74 24.06
N ASP A 57 6.64 -8.12 25.07
CA ASP A 57 6.96 -7.29 26.23
C ASP A 57 7.75 -6.04 25.84
N TYR A 58 8.75 -6.20 24.96
CA TYR A 58 9.50 -5.08 24.39
C TYR A 58 8.54 -4.08 23.77
N ASN A 59 7.54 -4.54 23.01
CA ASN A 59 6.52 -3.71 22.34
C ASN A 59 5.37 -3.24 23.26
N TYR A 60 5.37 -3.59 24.54
CA TYR A 60 4.30 -3.32 25.52
C TYR A 60 2.94 -3.91 25.09
N ILE A 61 2.95 -5.12 24.54
CA ILE A 61 1.76 -5.81 24.06
C ILE A 61 1.41 -6.95 25.01
N GLN A 62 0.20 -6.92 25.57
CA GLN A 62 -0.32 -8.01 26.37
C GLN A 62 -0.98 -9.04 25.46
N ILE A 63 -0.46 -10.25 25.46
CA ILE A 63 -1.00 -11.37 24.70
C ILE A 63 -1.82 -12.25 25.65
N GLY A 64 -3.08 -12.51 25.30
CA GLY A 64 -3.96 -13.35 26.11
C GLY A 64 -3.57 -14.82 26.09
N ASP A 65 -3.13 -15.32 24.93
CA ASP A 65 -2.72 -16.71 24.70
C ASP A 65 -1.45 -16.73 23.82
N PRO A 66 -0.25 -16.73 24.43
CA PRO A 66 1.02 -16.66 23.70
C PRO A 66 1.22 -17.79 22.70
N GLU A 67 0.88 -19.03 23.04
CA GLU A 67 1.03 -20.19 22.16
C GLU A 67 0.18 -20.05 20.90
N LYS A 68 -1.09 -19.64 21.07
CA LYS A 68 -2.00 -19.44 19.96
C LYS A 68 -1.56 -18.28 19.06
N SER A 69 -1.18 -17.15 19.65
CA SER A 69 -0.68 -15.99 18.90
C SER A 69 0.61 -16.30 18.15
N PHE A 70 1.54 -17.03 18.78
CA PHE A 70 2.77 -17.51 18.14
C PHE A 70 2.46 -18.42 16.95
N SER A 71 1.60 -19.43 17.16
CA SER A 71 1.22 -20.38 16.10
C SER A 71 0.54 -19.68 14.92
N ASN A 72 -0.36 -18.72 15.20
CA ASN A 72 -1.01 -17.91 14.18
C ASN A 72 0.01 -17.04 13.42
N GLY A 73 0.87 -16.31 14.13
CA GLY A 73 1.92 -15.46 13.55
C GLY A 73 2.87 -16.25 12.64
N LYS A 74 3.32 -17.43 13.10
CA LYS A 74 4.13 -18.37 12.32
C LYS A 74 3.42 -18.83 11.05
N GLY A 75 2.17 -19.29 11.19
CA GLY A 75 1.36 -19.74 10.04
C GLY A 75 1.15 -18.64 9.01
N LEU A 76 0.87 -17.41 9.46
CA LEU A 76 0.76 -16.24 8.58
C LEU A 76 2.09 -15.96 7.86
N TYR A 77 3.20 -15.96 8.59
CA TYR A 77 4.53 -15.71 8.03
C TYR A 77 4.91 -16.71 6.94
N GLU A 78 4.69 -18.01 7.19
CA GLU A 78 5.00 -19.09 6.25
C GLU A 78 4.06 -19.10 5.04
N SER A 79 2.81 -18.68 5.19
CA SER A 79 1.81 -18.67 4.10
C SER A 79 2.00 -17.53 3.09
N ILE A 80 2.67 -16.44 3.49
CA ILE A 80 2.78 -15.23 2.66
C ILE A 80 3.97 -15.35 1.70
N PRO A 81 3.77 -15.18 0.38
CA PRO A 81 4.87 -15.28 -0.58
C PRO A 81 5.99 -14.27 -0.31
N TYR A 82 7.23 -14.74 -0.47
CA TYR A 82 8.42 -13.92 -0.47
C TYR A 82 8.30 -12.77 -1.49
N ASN A 83 8.78 -11.57 -1.12
CA ASN A 83 8.63 -10.29 -1.87
C ASN A 83 7.22 -9.70 -1.95
N THR A 84 6.29 -10.09 -1.08
CA THR A 84 5.04 -9.35 -0.93
C THR A 84 5.31 -7.94 -0.43
N ALA A 85 4.72 -6.93 -1.09
CA ALA A 85 4.86 -5.53 -0.69
C ALA A 85 4.45 -5.33 0.77
N LYS A 86 5.34 -4.70 1.55
CA LYS A 86 5.09 -4.39 2.95
C LYS A 86 4.64 -2.95 3.14
N VAL A 87 4.03 -2.69 4.28
CA VAL A 87 3.66 -1.36 4.74
C VAL A 87 4.03 -1.20 6.21
N GLY A 88 4.46 0.01 6.57
CA GLY A 88 4.69 0.40 7.95
C GLY A 88 3.51 1.19 8.52
N LEU A 89 3.03 0.85 9.71
CA LEU A 89 2.02 1.60 10.47
C LEU A 89 2.54 1.89 11.87
N SER A 90 2.45 3.14 12.32
CA SER A 90 2.91 3.48 13.68
C SER A 90 2.02 2.79 14.71
N LEU A 91 2.61 2.29 15.80
CA LEU A 91 1.87 1.64 16.87
C LEU A 91 0.79 2.56 17.45
N ARG A 92 1.05 3.87 17.51
CA ARG A 92 0.05 4.87 17.93
C ARG A 92 -1.22 4.85 17.08
N ILE A 93 -1.09 4.89 15.75
CA ILE A 93 -2.26 4.85 14.84
C ILE A 93 -2.89 3.46 14.89
N PHE A 94 -2.07 2.41 14.90
CA PHE A 94 -2.57 1.04 15.01
C PHE A 94 -3.49 0.87 16.24
N TRP A 95 -3.01 1.27 17.42
CA TRP A 95 -3.77 1.11 18.66
C TRP A 95 -5.00 2.01 18.74
N ASP A 96 -5.01 3.17 18.07
CA ASP A 96 -6.20 4.00 17.96
C ASP A 96 -7.31 3.29 17.17
N PHE A 97 -6.99 2.68 16.02
CA PHE A 97 -7.94 1.89 15.24
C PHE A 97 -8.29 0.56 15.90
N TYR A 98 -7.37 -0.01 16.69
CA TYR A 98 -7.64 -1.23 17.44
C TYR A 98 -8.59 -0.97 18.59
N LYS A 99 -8.32 0.02 19.45
CA LYS A 99 -9.07 0.19 20.71
C LYS A 99 -10.38 0.94 20.52
N ASN A 100 -10.44 1.87 19.57
CA ASN A 100 -11.58 2.74 19.39
C ASN A 100 -12.45 2.28 18.23
N GLN A 101 -13.77 2.32 18.41
CA GLN A 101 -14.70 2.06 17.30
C GLN A 101 -14.63 3.24 16.31
N LYS A 102 -14.17 2.96 15.09
CA LYS A 102 -14.09 3.94 14.01
C LYS A 102 -15.25 3.79 13.03
N PRO A 103 -15.79 4.89 12.47
CA PRO A 103 -16.69 4.82 11.33
C PRO A 103 -16.07 4.04 10.17
N GLU A 104 -16.90 3.37 9.36
CA GLU A 104 -16.41 2.61 8.19
C GLU A 104 -15.56 3.46 7.25
N PHE A 105 -15.92 4.73 7.06
CA PHE A 105 -15.16 5.63 6.20
C PHE A 105 -13.74 5.90 6.71
N GLU A 106 -13.53 6.03 8.02
CA GLU A 106 -12.19 6.19 8.59
C GLU A 106 -11.33 4.93 8.40
N ASN A 107 -11.95 3.75 8.54
CA ASN A 107 -11.31 2.46 8.22
C ASN A 107 -10.88 2.38 6.75
N VAL A 108 -11.75 2.84 5.84
CA VAL A 108 -11.41 2.92 4.41
C VAL A 108 -10.26 3.90 4.16
N CYS A 109 -10.22 5.04 4.86
CA CYS A 109 -9.11 5.99 4.78
C CYS A 109 -7.80 5.41 5.30
N LEU A 110 -7.82 4.62 6.37
CA LEU A 110 -6.64 3.88 6.84
C LEU A 110 -6.14 2.90 5.77
N LEU A 111 -7.02 2.07 5.21
CA LEU A 111 -6.67 1.13 4.13
C LEU A 111 -6.07 1.87 2.92
N ALA A 112 -6.66 3.00 2.56
CA ALA A 112 -6.23 3.87 1.47
C ALA A 112 -4.85 4.48 1.71
N PHE A 113 -4.59 4.95 2.93
CA PHE A 113 -3.28 5.45 3.37
C PHE A 113 -2.21 4.35 3.29
N LEU A 114 -2.49 3.18 3.87
CA LEU A 114 -1.59 2.02 3.87
C LEU A 114 -1.29 1.54 2.45
N ALA A 115 -2.30 1.48 1.59
CA ALA A 115 -2.15 1.12 0.19
C ALA A 115 -1.22 2.08 -0.57
N ILE A 116 -1.31 3.40 -0.34
CA ILE A 116 -0.39 4.36 -0.98
C ILE A 116 1.03 4.17 -0.44
N LYS A 117 1.20 4.01 0.88
CA LYS A 117 2.52 3.76 1.48
C LYS A 117 3.15 2.49 0.92
N SER A 118 2.39 1.41 0.78
CA SER A 118 2.87 0.15 0.20
C SER A 118 3.18 0.26 -1.30
N ILE A 119 2.68 1.27 -2.02
CA ILE A 119 3.05 1.50 -3.43
C ILE A 119 4.28 2.39 -3.53
N LEU A 120 4.39 3.40 -2.66
CA LEU A 120 5.53 4.32 -2.60
C LEU A 120 6.80 3.61 -2.11
N HIS A 121 6.72 2.82 -1.04
CA HIS A 121 7.90 2.33 -0.29
C HIS A 121 8.90 3.49 -0.07
N ASN A 122 10.10 3.39 -0.64
CA ASN A 122 11.17 4.38 -0.50
C ASN A 122 11.14 5.48 -1.57
N LYS A 123 10.30 5.35 -2.60
CA LYS A 123 10.23 6.29 -3.72
C LYS A 123 9.76 7.68 -3.22
N PRO A 124 10.35 8.78 -3.74
CA PRO A 124 9.90 10.12 -3.39
C PRO A 124 8.49 10.41 -3.88
N TYR A 125 8.11 9.85 -5.02
CA TYR A 125 6.77 9.93 -5.59
C TYR A 125 6.52 8.73 -6.50
N CYS A 126 5.25 8.48 -6.83
CA CYS A 126 4.90 7.54 -7.89
C CYS A 126 3.60 7.94 -8.59
N LYS A 127 3.43 7.43 -9.82
CA LYS A 127 2.15 7.48 -10.53
C LYS A 127 1.38 6.20 -10.25
N VAL A 128 0.13 6.34 -9.81
CA VAL A 128 -0.76 5.25 -9.41
C VAL A 128 -2.05 5.30 -10.22
N THR A 129 -2.71 4.16 -10.39
CA THR A 129 -4.06 4.07 -10.98
C THR A 129 -5.06 3.70 -9.89
N ASN A 130 -6.31 4.17 -10.00
CA ASN A 130 -7.35 3.83 -9.02
C ASN A 130 -7.49 2.31 -8.86
N LYS A 131 -7.43 1.55 -9.96
CA LYS A 131 -7.55 0.09 -9.93
C LYS A 131 -6.45 -0.57 -9.08
N PHE A 132 -5.20 -0.19 -9.27
CA PHE A 132 -4.09 -0.76 -8.49
C PHE A 132 -4.14 -0.31 -7.02
N TRP A 133 -4.50 0.94 -6.77
CA TRP A 133 -4.67 1.46 -5.41
C TRP A 133 -5.78 0.74 -4.65
N LEU A 134 -6.97 0.61 -5.25
CA LEU A 134 -8.09 -0.14 -4.68
C LEU A 134 -7.74 -1.62 -4.46
N SER A 135 -6.97 -2.23 -5.36
CA SER A 135 -6.49 -3.61 -5.16
C SER A 135 -5.63 -3.72 -3.90
N ARG A 136 -4.76 -2.74 -3.63
CA ARG A 136 -3.93 -2.71 -2.41
C ARG A 136 -4.75 -2.45 -1.16
N MET A 137 -5.77 -1.61 -1.24
CA MET A 137 -6.73 -1.39 -0.14
C MET A 137 -7.47 -2.67 0.23
N ASP A 138 -7.75 -3.52 -0.76
CA ASP A 138 -8.45 -4.81 -0.61
C ASP A 138 -7.51 -5.97 -0.19
N GLY A 139 -6.28 -5.67 0.22
CA GLY A 139 -5.30 -6.69 0.61
C GLY A 139 -4.76 -7.52 -0.57
N LYS A 140 -4.81 -7.03 -1.80
CA LYS A 140 -4.27 -7.75 -2.96
C LYS A 140 -2.86 -7.31 -3.32
N SER A 141 -2.01 -8.27 -3.65
CA SER A 141 -0.61 -7.99 -4.01
C SER A 141 -0.45 -7.39 -5.42
N LYS A 142 -1.37 -7.70 -6.33
CA LYS A 142 -1.36 -7.26 -7.74
C LYS A 142 -2.65 -6.51 -8.06
N SER A 143 -2.62 -5.73 -9.13
CA SER A 143 -3.84 -5.11 -9.66
C SER A 143 -4.82 -6.20 -10.10
N VAL A 144 -6.08 -6.07 -9.71
CA VAL A 144 -7.17 -6.88 -10.27
C VAL A 144 -7.32 -6.65 -11.78
N LYS A 145 -7.91 -7.64 -12.47
CA LYS A 145 -8.24 -7.50 -13.89
C LYS A 145 -9.42 -6.54 -14.02
N GLU A 146 -10.51 -6.86 -13.33
CA GLU A 146 -11.74 -6.09 -13.30
C GLU A 146 -12.07 -5.61 -11.88
N LEU A 147 -12.80 -4.49 -11.76
CA LEU A 147 -13.18 -3.96 -10.44
C LEU A 147 -14.15 -4.88 -9.69
N THR A 148 -14.90 -5.71 -10.40
CA THR A 148 -15.77 -6.75 -9.85
C THR A 148 -15.01 -7.85 -9.11
N ASP A 149 -13.70 -7.98 -9.35
CA ASP A 149 -12.87 -8.95 -8.64
C ASP A 149 -12.58 -8.51 -7.20
N LEU A 150 -12.80 -7.24 -6.85
CA LEU A 150 -12.61 -6.73 -5.48
C LEU A 150 -13.67 -7.29 -4.53
N SER A 151 -13.40 -7.30 -3.22
CA SER A 151 -14.43 -7.64 -2.23
C SER A 151 -15.68 -6.77 -2.38
N SER A 152 -16.85 -7.32 -2.07
CA SER A 152 -18.14 -6.62 -2.22
C SER A 152 -18.18 -5.30 -1.45
N ARG A 153 -17.54 -5.24 -0.28
CA ARG A 153 -17.40 -4.01 0.51
C ARG A 153 -16.50 -2.99 -0.16
N MET A 154 -15.36 -3.41 -0.71
CA MET A 154 -14.44 -2.52 -1.43
C MET A 154 -15.04 -1.98 -2.73
N GLN A 155 -15.85 -2.76 -3.43
CA GLN A 155 -16.51 -2.33 -4.68
C GLN A 155 -17.36 -1.06 -4.48
N LYS A 156 -17.99 -0.88 -3.31
CA LYS A 156 -18.77 0.33 -2.98
C LYS A 156 -17.93 1.61 -3.09
N TYR A 157 -16.63 1.51 -2.80
CA TYR A 157 -15.68 2.62 -2.82
C TYR A 157 -14.94 2.79 -4.15
N SER A 158 -15.23 1.94 -5.14
CA SER A 158 -14.55 1.96 -6.44
C SER A 158 -15.04 3.06 -7.40
N THR A 159 -16.16 3.71 -7.09
CA THR A 159 -16.73 4.79 -7.91
C THR A 159 -15.87 6.05 -7.91
N GLU A 160 -16.00 6.89 -8.94
CA GLU A 160 -15.24 8.14 -9.03
C GLU A 160 -15.52 9.07 -7.85
N TYR A 161 -16.79 9.20 -7.45
CA TYR A 161 -17.19 10.01 -6.30
C TYR A 161 -16.50 9.55 -5.01
N GLN A 162 -16.53 8.24 -4.72
CA GLN A 162 -15.94 7.69 -3.50
C GLN A 162 -14.42 7.79 -3.51
N THR A 163 -13.77 7.44 -4.62
CA THR A 163 -12.32 7.57 -4.74
C THR A 163 -11.85 9.03 -4.62
N LYS A 164 -12.62 10.01 -5.12
CA LYS A 164 -12.35 11.44 -4.92
C LYS A 164 -12.52 11.84 -3.46
N LYS A 165 -13.58 11.38 -2.80
CA LYS A 165 -13.85 11.64 -1.39
C LYS A 165 -12.73 11.12 -0.49
N ILE A 166 -12.29 9.88 -0.71
CA ILE A 166 -11.17 9.27 0.03
C ILE A 166 -9.89 10.07 -0.19
N LYS A 167 -9.56 10.43 -1.44
CA LYS A 167 -8.36 11.23 -1.73
C LYS A 167 -8.38 12.59 -1.05
N TYR A 168 -9.54 13.24 -1.01
CA TYR A 168 -9.68 14.52 -0.31
C TYR A 168 -9.37 14.37 1.18
N GLU A 169 -9.93 13.35 1.83
CA GLU A 169 -9.64 13.05 3.24
C GLU A 169 -8.15 12.75 3.49
N LEU A 170 -7.50 12.03 2.57
CA LEU A 170 -6.06 11.77 2.68
C LEU A 170 -5.21 13.04 2.54
N ILE A 171 -5.64 14.00 1.72
CA ILE A 171 -4.95 15.28 1.54
C ILE A 171 -5.04 16.11 2.82
N GLU A 172 -6.26 16.27 3.35
CA GLU A 172 -6.54 17.10 4.53
C GLU A 172 -5.99 16.49 5.82
N SER A 173 -6.25 15.20 6.06
CA SER A 173 -6.04 14.58 7.38
C SER A 173 -4.80 13.69 7.46
N TRP A 174 -4.28 13.21 6.31
CA TRP A 174 -3.14 12.27 6.26
C TRP A 174 -1.89 12.86 5.58
N GLY A 175 -1.93 14.12 5.16
CA GLY A 175 -0.80 14.82 4.56
C GLY A 175 -0.40 14.30 3.17
N LEU A 176 -1.33 13.69 2.43
CA LEU A 176 -1.08 13.19 1.08
C LEU A 176 -0.92 14.36 0.10
N ILE A 177 0.22 14.42 -0.60
CA ILE A 177 0.39 15.33 -1.73
C ILE A 177 -0.07 14.62 -3.00
N HIS A 178 -1.04 15.20 -3.70
CA HIS A 178 -1.75 14.57 -4.83
C HIS A 178 -1.79 15.48 -6.06
N TYR A 179 -1.57 14.91 -7.25
CA TYR A 179 -1.75 15.59 -8.53
C TYR A 179 -2.29 14.67 -9.64
N SER A 180 -3.36 15.06 -10.34
CA SER A 180 -4.01 14.19 -11.34
C SER A 180 -4.42 14.89 -12.65
N ARG A 181 -3.99 16.13 -12.89
CA ARG A 181 -4.43 16.89 -14.06
C ARG A 181 -3.92 16.27 -15.38
N TYR A 182 -4.76 16.17 -16.40
CA TYR A 182 -4.45 15.64 -17.76
C TYR A 182 -3.67 14.31 -17.76
N THR A 183 -4.03 13.36 -16.91
CA THR A 183 -3.37 12.05 -16.86
C THR A 183 -4.34 10.96 -16.46
N ARG A 184 -4.19 9.76 -17.05
CA ARG A 184 -4.86 8.57 -16.53
C ARG A 184 -4.14 8.12 -15.25
N GLY A 185 -4.86 8.07 -14.14
CA GLY A 185 -4.29 7.84 -12.82
C GLY A 185 -3.94 9.15 -12.11
N PHE A 186 -3.08 9.08 -11.10
CA PHE A 186 -2.71 10.23 -10.27
C PHE A 186 -1.30 10.03 -9.70
N TYR A 187 -0.62 11.14 -9.45
CA TYR A 187 0.68 11.18 -8.80
C TYR A 187 0.49 11.43 -7.30
N VAL A 188 1.29 10.76 -6.50
CA VAL A 188 1.27 10.85 -5.03
C VAL A 188 2.66 10.98 -4.45
N SER A 189 2.75 11.68 -3.32
CA SER A 189 3.94 11.78 -2.48
C SER A 189 3.57 12.08 -1.02
N TYR A 190 4.43 11.68 -0.09
CA TYR A 190 4.45 12.17 1.30
C TYR A 190 5.75 12.92 1.63
N LYS A 191 6.65 13.11 0.64
CA LYS A 191 7.99 13.67 0.83
C LYS A 191 8.22 14.97 0.06
N LEU A 192 7.58 15.10 -1.11
CA LEU A 192 7.76 16.25 -1.99
C LEU A 192 6.73 17.34 -1.70
N SER A 193 7.08 18.58 -2.06
CA SER A 193 6.09 19.65 -2.17
C SER A 193 5.12 19.40 -3.33
N LEU A 194 3.97 20.10 -3.31
CA LEU A 194 3.03 20.05 -4.43
C LEU A 194 3.67 20.54 -5.74
N GLU A 195 4.47 21.60 -5.67
CA GLU A 195 5.17 22.17 -6.83
C GLU A 195 6.17 21.17 -7.43
N ASP A 196 6.98 20.51 -6.60
CA ASP A 196 7.93 19.49 -7.05
C ASP A 196 7.21 18.29 -7.68
N LEU A 197 6.11 17.85 -7.07
CA LEU A 197 5.31 16.75 -7.60
C LEU A 197 4.74 17.09 -8.98
N ILE A 198 4.21 18.30 -9.15
CA ILE A 198 3.71 18.81 -10.44
C ILE A 198 4.85 18.90 -11.45
N PHE A 199 5.99 19.46 -11.08
CA PHE A 199 7.17 19.55 -11.94
C PHE A 199 7.59 18.17 -12.46
N HIS A 200 7.68 17.18 -11.58
CA HIS A 200 8.01 15.81 -11.97
C HIS A 200 6.96 15.18 -12.89
N ALA A 201 5.67 15.42 -12.63
CA ALA A 201 4.59 14.92 -13.48
C ALA A 201 4.64 15.56 -14.89
N GLU A 202 4.82 16.87 -14.99
CA GLU A 202 4.93 17.58 -16.28
C GLU A 202 6.21 17.19 -17.04
N LYS A 203 7.33 17.00 -16.33
CA LYS A 203 8.59 16.52 -16.92
C LYS A 203 8.40 15.15 -17.58
N GLN A 204 7.73 14.21 -16.90
CA GLN A 204 7.43 12.90 -17.47
C GLN A 204 6.48 13.00 -18.67
N ARG A 205 5.48 13.88 -18.61
CA ARG A 205 4.56 14.13 -19.74
C ARG A 205 5.30 14.66 -20.97
N LYS A 206 6.18 15.64 -20.81
CA LYS A 206 7.01 16.18 -21.90
C LYS A 206 7.82 15.05 -22.56
N LYS A 207 8.55 14.27 -21.76
CA LYS A 207 9.33 13.11 -22.23
C LYS A 207 8.47 12.09 -23.00
N TYR A 208 7.26 11.81 -22.52
CA TYR A 208 6.34 10.90 -23.21
C TYR A 208 5.87 11.46 -24.56
N ARG A 209 5.48 12.74 -24.62
CA ARG A 209 5.06 13.40 -25.88
C ARG A 209 6.17 13.39 -26.92
N GLU A 210 7.40 13.72 -26.52
CA GLU A 210 8.58 13.68 -27.40
C GLU A 210 8.83 12.26 -27.93
N LYS A 211 8.73 11.24 -27.08
CA LYS A 211 8.86 9.83 -27.50
C LYS A 211 7.78 9.42 -28.50
N GLN A 212 6.54 9.84 -28.27
CA GLN A 212 5.42 9.54 -29.18
C GLN A 212 5.59 10.24 -30.54
N GLN A 213 5.98 11.51 -30.54
CA GLN A 213 6.25 12.25 -31.77
C GLN A 213 7.36 11.61 -32.60
N ARG A 214 8.46 11.17 -31.96
CA ARG A 214 9.55 10.44 -32.65
C ARG A 214 9.08 9.14 -33.29
N LYS A 215 8.22 8.37 -32.60
CA LYS A 215 7.64 7.13 -33.15
C LYS A 215 6.75 7.41 -34.37
N LEU A 216 5.88 8.42 -34.28
CA LEU A 216 5.00 8.81 -35.39
C LEU A 216 5.79 9.22 -36.63
N ILE A 217 6.88 9.98 -36.44
CA ILE A 217 7.76 10.38 -37.55
C ILE A 217 8.40 9.15 -38.21
N GLU A 218 8.90 8.20 -37.43
CA GLU A 218 9.54 6.99 -37.98
C GLU A 218 8.52 6.07 -38.70
N GLU A 219 7.34 5.88 -38.13
CA GLU A 219 6.25 5.15 -38.77
C GLU A 219 5.81 5.81 -40.09
N ALA A 220 5.71 7.14 -40.12
CA ALA A 220 5.39 7.88 -41.34
C ALA A 220 6.49 7.75 -42.41
N ARG A 221 7.77 7.79 -41.99
CA ARG A 221 8.92 7.58 -42.87
C ARG A 221 8.92 6.18 -43.48
N LEU A 222 8.69 5.13 -42.68
CA LEU A 222 8.61 3.75 -43.17
C LEU A 222 7.50 3.57 -44.19
N LYS A 223 6.30 4.10 -43.92
CA LYS A 223 5.17 4.09 -44.87
C LYS A 223 5.50 4.82 -46.18
N ALA A 224 6.22 5.93 -46.11
CA ALA A 224 6.64 6.66 -47.31
C ALA A 224 7.66 5.85 -48.15
N LEU A 225 8.62 5.18 -47.51
CA LEU A 225 9.58 4.30 -48.18
C LEU A 225 8.90 3.08 -48.83
N GLU A 226 7.90 2.51 -48.19
CA GLU A 226 7.11 1.40 -48.74
C GLU A 226 6.32 1.84 -49.99
N LYS A 227 5.70 3.02 -49.95
CA LYS A 227 5.04 3.61 -51.14
C LYS A 227 6.02 3.81 -52.31
N LEU A 228 7.26 4.25 -52.04
CA LEU A 228 8.29 4.40 -53.07
C LEU A 228 8.74 3.06 -53.66
N LYS A 229 8.77 1.98 -52.86
CA LYS A 229 9.09 0.63 -53.37
C LYS A 229 8.00 0.08 -54.28
N ASN A 230 6.73 0.37 -53.98
CA ASN A 230 5.58 -0.08 -54.77
C ASN A 230 5.33 0.75 -56.05
N LEU A 231 6.12 1.80 -56.28
CA LEU A 231 6.13 2.61 -57.51
C LEU A 231 7.09 2.06 -58.58
N LYS A 232 7.89 1.04 -58.24
CA LYS A 232 8.73 0.27 -59.18
C LYS A 232 8.03 -1.02 -59.55
#